data_AF-A0A1V6S3M3-F1
#
_entry.id   AF-A0A1V6S3M3-F1
#
_cell.length_a   1.000
_cell.length_b   1.000
_cell.length_c   1.000
_cell.angle_alpha   90.00
_cell.angle_beta   90.00
_cell.angle_gamma   90.00
#
_symmetry.space_group_name_H-M   'P 1'
#
loop_
_entity.id
_entity.type
_entity.pdbx_description
1 polymer ?
#
loop_
_entity_poly.entity_id
_entity_poly.type
_entity_poly.pdbx_seq_one_letter_code
_entity_poly.pdbx_strand_id
1 'polypeptide(L)'
;MGCPTFLAKHPAYLCYVREVASGELVMPEYERDEKNHVILQVGEQYCRYLGCTVSDHPYLTGNLRKHVGRHSEDVQVADGVTGLISFIEQEKVRAW
;
A
#
# COMPACT_ATOMS: atom_id res chain seq x y z
N MET A 1 4.55 15.48 2.89
CA MET A 1 5.52 14.52 3.47
C MET A 1 4.74 13.29 3.88
N GLY A 2 4.96 12.10 3.34
CA GLY A 2 5.91 11.60 2.34
C GLY A 2 6.11 10.11 2.61
N CYS A 3 6.20 9.27 1.58
CA CYS A 3 6.51 7.85 1.78
C CYS A 3 7.78 7.68 2.65
N PRO A 4 8.01 6.50 3.27
CA PRO A 4 9.24 6.27 4.01
C PRO A 4 10.46 6.65 3.18
N THR A 5 11.40 7.39 3.79
CA THR A 5 12.55 7.97 3.09
C THR A 5 13.37 6.92 2.33
N PHE A 6 13.37 5.66 2.78
CA PHE A 6 14.06 4.57 2.10
C PHE A 6 13.38 4.13 0.79
N LEU A 7 12.05 4.21 0.69
CA LEU A 7 11.28 3.89 -0.53
C LEU A 7 11.30 5.03 -1.53
N ALA A 8 11.39 6.28 -1.06
CA ALA A 8 11.25 7.47 -1.89
C ALA A 8 12.20 7.53 -3.10
N LYS A 9 13.35 6.86 -3.01
CA LYS A 9 14.37 6.81 -4.06
C LYS A 9 14.49 5.43 -4.72
N HIS A 10 13.69 4.45 -4.29
CA HIS A 10 13.81 3.09 -4.78
C HIS A 10 13.21 2.99 -6.20
N PRO A 11 13.95 2.51 -7.22
CA PRO A 11 13.47 2.48 -8.60
C PRO A 11 12.15 1.74 -8.77
N ALA A 12 11.99 0.58 -8.12
CA ALA A 12 10.74 -0.18 -8.15
C ALA A 12 9.55 0.60 -7.54
N TYR A 13 9.79 1.39 -6.50
CA TYR A 13 8.75 2.21 -5.88
C TYR A 13 8.33 3.36 -6.79
N LEU A 14 9.29 4.01 -7.44
CA LEU A 14 9.02 5.07 -8.42
C LEU A 14 8.25 4.52 -9.64
N CYS A 15 8.60 3.31 -10.08
CA CYS A 15 7.90 2.57 -11.13
C CYS A 15 6.43 2.34 -10.74
N TYR A 16 6.21 1.76 -9.54
CA TYR A 16 4.88 1.57 -8.97
C TYR A 16 4.05 2.86 -8.96
N VAL A 17 4.59 3.95 -8.40
CA VAL A 17 3.85 5.22 -8.30
C VAL A 17 3.48 5.75 -9.69
N ARG A 18 4.42 5.70 -10.64
CA ARG A 18 4.20 6.20 -12.00
C ARG A 18 3.19 5.36 -12.77
N GLU A 19 3.34 4.04 -12.75
CA GLU A 19 2.61 3.14 -13.64
C GLU A 19 1.20 2.84 -13.12
N VAL A 20 0.98 2.88 -11.80
CA VAL A 20 -0.39 2.82 -11.25
C VAL A 20 -1.13 4.12 -11.57
N ALA A 21 -0.48 5.28 -11.44
CA ALA A 21 -1.10 6.57 -11.79
C ALA A 21 -1.44 6.69 -13.28
N SER A 22 -0.66 6.06 -14.16
CA SER A 22 -0.95 6.03 -15.61
C SER A 22 -1.90 4.92 -16.02
N GLY A 23 -2.28 4.01 -15.11
CA GLY A 23 -3.10 2.83 -15.41
C GLY A 23 -2.37 1.72 -16.19
N GLU A 24 -1.06 1.85 -16.39
CA GLU A 24 -0.22 0.86 -17.08
C GLU A 24 0.02 -0.37 -16.19
N LEU A 25 0.07 -0.16 -14.87
CA LEU A 25 0.19 -1.24 -13.89
C LEU A 25 -1.18 -1.52 -13.26
N VAL A 26 -1.75 -2.67 -13.61
CA VAL A 26 -2.91 -3.21 -12.92
C VAL A 26 -2.45 -3.84 -11.62
N MET A 27 -2.88 -3.28 -10.50
CA MET A 27 -2.53 -3.79 -9.18
C MET A 27 -3.28 -5.09 -8.86
N PRO A 28 -2.62 -6.07 -8.23
CA PRO A 28 -3.30 -7.28 -7.76
C PRO A 28 -4.27 -6.96 -6.62
N GLU A 29 -5.19 -7.89 -6.36
CA GLU A 29 -6.09 -7.80 -5.20
C GLU A 29 -5.33 -7.68 -3.87
N TYR A 30 -6.02 -7.18 -2.86
CA TYR A 30 -5.45 -7.08 -1.51
C TYR A 30 -5.15 -8.47 -0.95
N GLU A 31 -3.92 -8.65 -0.47
CA GLU A 31 -3.57 -9.76 0.41
C GLU A 31 -4.37 -9.63 1.71
N ARG A 32 -4.72 -10.78 2.31
CA ARG A 32 -5.48 -10.83 3.56
C ARG A 32 -4.76 -11.69 4.59
N ASP A 33 -4.88 -11.30 5.85
CA ASP A 33 -4.35 -12.08 6.97
C ASP A 33 -5.23 -13.31 7.29
N GLU A 34 -4.83 -14.10 8.29
CA GLU A 34 -5.58 -15.28 8.75
C GLU A 34 -6.99 -14.95 9.27
N LYS A 35 -7.24 -13.69 9.62
CA LYS A 35 -8.55 -13.16 10.07
C LYS A 35 -9.32 -12.51 8.91
N ASN A 36 -8.86 -12.68 7.68
CA ASN A 36 -9.44 -12.10 6.48
C ASN A 36 -9.40 -10.55 6.46
N HIS A 37 -8.52 -9.92 7.24
CA HIS A 37 -8.33 -8.48 7.19
C HIS A 37 -7.40 -8.10 6.02
N VAL A 38 -7.71 -6.98 5.37
CA VAL A 38 -6.88 -6.43 4.28
C VAL A 38 -5.52 -5.98 4.81
N ILE A 39 -4.46 -6.52 4.22
CA ILE A 39 -3.07 -6.13 4.49
C ILE A 39 -2.69 -4.99 3.54
N LEU A 40 -2.35 -3.85 4.13
CA LEU A 40 -1.82 -2.68 3.42
C LEU A 40 -0.34 -2.51 3.74
N GLN A 41 0.49 -2.65 2.71
CA GLN A 41 1.94 -2.57 2.84
C GLN A 41 2.40 -1.12 3.04
N VAL A 42 3.53 -0.96 3.72
CA VAL A 42 4.11 0.35 3.96
C VAL A 42 4.50 0.99 2.63
N GLY A 43 4.04 2.22 2.39
CA GLY A 43 4.34 2.97 1.17
C GLY A 43 3.28 2.82 0.08
N GLU A 44 2.29 1.93 0.24
CA GLU A 44 1.15 1.88 -0.69
C GLU A 44 0.35 3.17 -0.66
N GLN A 45 -0.05 3.62 -1.85
CA GLN A 45 -0.75 4.89 -2.05
C GLN A 45 -2.10 4.74 -2.76
N TYR A 46 -2.33 3.68 -3.53
CA TYR A 46 -3.52 3.57 -4.38
C TYR A 46 -4.54 2.57 -3.84
N CYS A 47 -5.82 2.91 -3.99
CA CYS A 47 -6.90 2.01 -3.60
C CYS A 47 -7.13 0.97 -4.68
N ARG A 48 -7.22 -0.30 -4.26
CA ARG A 48 -7.40 -1.46 -5.13
C ARG A 48 -8.78 -2.10 -5.00
N TYR A 49 -9.68 -1.45 -4.26
CA TYR A 49 -11.05 -1.95 -4.09
C TYR A 49 -11.81 -1.80 -5.41
N LEU A 50 -12.46 -2.89 -5.83
CA LEU A 50 -13.20 -2.93 -7.09
C LEU A 50 -14.33 -1.91 -7.07
N GLY A 51 -14.40 -1.06 -8.10
CA GLY A 51 -15.42 -0.01 -8.20
C GLY A 51 -15.12 1.25 -7.36
N CYS A 52 -13.95 1.36 -6.75
CA CYS A 52 -13.53 2.62 -6.13
C CYS A 52 -13.40 3.72 -7.20
N THR A 53 -14.13 4.82 -7.02
CA THR A 53 -14.16 5.97 -7.96
C THR A 53 -12.93 6.88 -7.87
N VAL A 54 -12.05 6.62 -6.92
CA VAL A 54 -10.82 7.39 -6.63
C VAL A 54 -9.64 6.45 -6.43
N SER A 55 -9.60 5.34 -7.18
CA SER A 55 -8.53 4.34 -7.13
C SER A 55 -7.18 4.88 -7.62
N ASP A 56 -7.21 5.85 -8.53
CA ASP A 56 -6.07 6.59 -9.07
C ASP A 56 -5.58 7.72 -8.15
N HIS A 57 -6.32 8.05 -7.09
CA HIS A 57 -5.90 9.07 -6.14
C HIS A 57 -4.78 8.56 -5.21
N PRO A 58 -3.63 9.24 -5.13
CA PRO A 58 -2.55 8.84 -4.24
C PRO A 58 -2.84 9.26 -2.79
N TYR A 59 -2.88 8.28 -1.89
CA TYR A 59 -3.03 8.47 -0.45
C TYR A 59 -1.71 8.30 0.30
N LEU A 60 -1.58 8.96 1.45
CA LEU A 60 -0.65 8.47 2.48
C LEU A 60 -1.15 7.11 2.99
N THR A 61 -0.26 6.14 3.23
CA THR A 61 -0.67 4.77 3.63
C THR A 61 -1.62 4.75 4.84
N GLY A 62 -1.43 5.62 5.83
CA GLY A 62 -2.36 5.74 6.97
C GLY A 62 -3.76 6.24 6.57
N ASN A 63 -3.85 7.14 5.59
CA ASN A 63 -5.12 7.60 5.02
C ASN A 63 -5.72 6.55 4.09
N LEU A 64 -4.88 5.82 3.35
CA LEU A 64 -5.30 4.69 2.52
C LEU A 64 -5.98 3.62 3.37
N ARG A 65 -5.44 3.29 4.55
CA ARG A 65 -6.08 2.37 5.50
C ARG A 65 -7.50 2.82 5.87
N LYS A 66 -7.65 4.09 6.22
CA LYS A 66 -8.97 4.67 6.54
C LYS A 66 -9.91 4.67 5.34
N HIS A 67 -9.38 4.93 4.14
CA HIS A 67 -10.17 4.91 2.92
C HIS A 67 -10.65 3.50 2.58
N VAL A 68 -9.76 2.51 2.63
CA VAL A 68 -10.09 1.10 2.33
C VAL A 68 -11.11 0.56 3.31
N GLY A 69 -10.96 0.85 4.60
CA GLY A 69 -11.93 0.44 5.63
C GLY A 69 -13.30 1.13 5.55
N ARG A 70 -13.52 2.04 4.59
CA ARG A 70 -14.83 2.67 4.34
C ARG A 70 -15.60 2.08 3.16
N HIS A 71 -14.99 1.19 2.37
CA HIS A 71 -15.66 0.62 1.20
C HIS A 71 -16.81 -0.33 1.57
N SER A 72 -16.70 -1.07 2.68
CA SER A 72 -17.79 -1.89 3.20
C SER A 72 -17.62 -2.09 4.71
N GLU A 73 -18.74 -2.33 5.41
CA GLU A 73 -18.75 -2.70 6.83
C GLU A 73 -18.02 -4.03 7.08
N ASP A 74 -17.95 -4.91 6.07
CA ASP A 74 -17.23 -6.19 6.12
C ASP A 74 -15.72 -6.06 5.86
N VAL A 75 -15.25 -4.89 5.41
CA VAL A 75 -13.83 -4.67 5.11
C VAL A 75 -13.14 -4.19 6.37
N GLN A 76 -12.44 -5.11 7.03
CA GLN A 76 -11.52 -4.79 8.11
C GLN A 76 -10.10 -4.70 7.54
N VAL A 77 -9.40 -3.62 7.86
CA VAL A 77 -8.00 -3.43 7.52
C VAL A 77 -7.17 -3.85 8.71
N ALA A 78 -6.16 -4.70 8.49
CA ALA A 78 -5.32 -5.20 9.58
C ALA A 78 -4.73 -4.02 10.36
N ASP A 79 -5.00 -3.97 11.67
CA ASP A 79 -4.37 -2.99 12.56
C ASP A 79 -2.86 -3.21 12.49
N GLY A 80 -2.12 -2.11 12.28
CA GLY A 80 -0.83 -2.18 11.62
C GLY A 80 0.15 -3.16 12.28
N VAL A 81 0.81 -3.97 11.44
CA VAL A 81 2.26 -4.08 11.61
C VAL A 81 2.76 -2.64 11.55
N THR A 82 3.03 -2.06 12.70
CA THR A 82 3.78 -0.80 12.79
C THR A 82 4.99 -1.00 11.91
N GLY A 83 5.14 -0.17 10.88
CA GLY A 83 6.19 -0.27 9.85
C GLY A 83 7.63 -0.10 10.35
N LEU A 84 7.92 -0.50 11.59
CA LEU A 84 9.23 -0.97 11.99
C LEU A 84 9.43 -2.37 11.42
N ILE A 85 9.59 -2.46 10.10
CA ILE A 85 10.41 -3.54 9.54
C ILE A 85 11.74 -3.45 10.27
N SER A 86 12.14 -4.56 10.90
CA SER A 86 13.42 -4.61 11.62
C SER A 86 14.54 -4.17 10.68
N PHE A 87 15.63 -3.63 11.22
CA PHE A 87 16.80 -3.26 10.40
C PHE A 87 17.22 -4.38 9.44
N ILE A 88 17.09 -5.64 9.89
CA ILE A 88 17.38 -6.84 9.09
C ILE A 88 16.46 -6.96 7.87
N GLU A 89 15.17 -6.67 8.02
CA GLU A 89 14.22 -6.71 6.91
C GLU A 89 14.43 -5.53 5.94
N GLN A 90 14.82 -4.36 6.44
CA GLN A 90 15.19 -3.23 5.59
C GLN A 90 16.41 -3.55 4.71
N GLU A 91 17.42 -4.24 5.26
CA GLU A 91 18.62 -4.64 4.52
C GLU A 91 18.33 -5.74 3.48
N LYS A 92 17.41 -6.68 3.77
CA LYS A 92 16.98 -7.68 2.79
C LYS A 92 16.30 -7.06 1.57
N VAL A 93 15.47 -6.03 1.78
CA VAL A 93 14.79 -5.31 0.70
C VAL A 93 15.78 -4.50 -0.14
N ARG A 94 16.85 -3.95 0.46
CA ARG A 94 17.91 -3.21 -0.26
C ARG A 94 18.78 -4.08 -1.17
N ALA A 95 18.76 -5.40 -0.97
CA ALA A 95 19.58 -6.36 -1.72
C ALA A 95 18.93 -6.86 -3.02
N TRP A 96 17.70 -6.40 -3.32
CA TRP A 96 16.97 -6.61 -4.58
C TRP A 96 17.01 -5.36 -5.45
#